data_AF-A0AAP3CM19-F1
#
_entry.id   AF-A0AAP3CM19-F1
#
_cell.length_a   1.000
_cell.length_b   1.000
_cell.length_c   1.000
_cell.angle_alpha   90.00
_cell.angle_beta   90.00
_cell.angle_gamma   90.00
#
_symmetry.space_group_name_H-M   'P 1'
#
loop_
_entity.id
_entity.type
_entity.pdbx_description
1 polymer ?
#
loop_
_entity_poly.entity_id
_entity_poly.type
_entity_poly.pdbx_seq_one_letter_code
_entity_poly.pdbx_strand_id
1 'polypeptide(L)' 'MNIKTLYGVVLKSNNDGERMNSFLSKDSALNEAEKLVNLIKSSSKKGFKVYLSDLEYDEYKNVILSDPLINSNSELIFEN' A
#
# COMPACT_ATOMS: atom_id res chain seq x y z
N MET A 1 -16.81 14.87 -10.98
CA MET A 1 -15.63 14.15 -10.47
C MET A 1 -15.94 13.79 -9.02
N ASN A 2 -16.00 12.50 -8.70
CA ASN A 2 -16.26 12.03 -7.34
C ASN A 2 -14.99 11.33 -6.86
N ILE A 3 -14.20 12.04 -6.06
CA ILE A 3 -12.94 11.52 -5.53
C ILE A 3 -13.21 10.92 -4.17
N LYS A 4 -12.79 9.66 -4.01
CA LYS A 4 -12.77 8.96 -2.74
C LYS A 4 -11.34 8.65 -2.34
N THR A 5 -11.13 8.54 -1.04
CA THR A 5 -9.89 8.00 -0.49
C THR A 5 -10.00 6.49 -0.43
N LEU A 6 -9.02 5.79 -1.01
CA LEU A 6 -8.75 4.39 -0.76
C LEU A 6 -7.51 4.25 0.11
N TYR A 7 -7.46 3.20 0.90
CA TYR A 7 -6.29 2.85 1.70
C TYR A 7 -5.47 1.80 0.95
N GLY A 8 -4.31 2.22 0.43
CA GLY A 8 -3.38 1.39 -0.33
C GLY A 8 -2.32 0.77 0.55
N VAL A 9 -2.20 -0.55 0.53
CA VAL A 9 -1.05 -1.27 1.07
C VAL A 9 -0.03 -1.45 -0.04
N VAL A 10 1.12 -0.78 0.06
CA VAL A 10 2.17 -0.79 -0.95
C VAL A 10 3.37 -1.58 -0.44
N LEU A 11 3.71 -2.66 -1.13
CA LEU A 11 4.94 -3.43 -0.93
C LEU A 11 5.99 -2.93 -1.92
N LYS A 12 7.09 -2.39 -1.39
CA LYS A 12 8.27 -2.00 -2.17
C LYS A 12 9.39 -3.00 -1.95
N SER A 13 9.93 -3.57 -3.03
CA SER A 13 11.10 -4.44 -2.99
C SER A 13 12.42 -3.67 -3.22
N ASN A 14 13.53 -4.34 -2.95
CA ASN A 14 14.89 -3.79 -3.05
C ASN A 14 15.32 -3.35 -4.46
N ASN A 15 14.61 -3.77 -5.49
CA ASN A 15 14.82 -3.37 -6.88
C ASN A 15 13.83 -2.27 -7.33
N ASP A 16 13.27 -1.53 -6.37
CA ASP A 16 12.24 -0.50 -6.57
C ASP A 16 10.93 -1.00 -7.21
N GLY A 17 10.74 -2.32 -7.28
CA GLY A 17 9.46 -2.90 -7.68
C GLY A 17 8.38 -2.63 -6.64
N GLU A 18 7.22 -2.16 -7.11
CA GLU A 18 6.08 -1.86 -6.25
C GLU A 18 4.90 -2.78 -6.58
N ARG A 19 4.25 -3.30 -5.54
CA ARG A 19 2.97 -3.99 -5.63
C ARG A 19 2.01 -3.33 -4.66
N MET A 20 0.75 -3.19 -5.06
CA MET A 20 -0.22 -2.46 -4.27
C MET A 20 -1.58 -3.14 -4.30
N ASN A 21 -2.20 -3.23 -3.12
CA ASN A 21 -3.59 -3.61 -2.92
C ASN A 21 -4.32 -2.42 -2.27
N SER A 22 -5.53 -2.09 -2.75
CA SER A 22 -6.31 -0.95 -2.24
C SER A 22 -7.61 -1.40 -1.60
N PHE A 23 -8.03 -0.70 -0.54
CA PHE A 23 -9.21 -1.03 0.25
C PHE A 23 -10.06 0.21 0.56
N LEU A 24 -11.36 0.00 0.76
CA LEU A 24 -12.30 1.08 1.14
C LEU A 24 -12.19 1.46 2.63
N SER A 25 -11.65 0.59 3.49
CA SER A 25 -11.51 0.85 4.92
C SER A 25 -10.07 0.65 5.38
N LYS A 26 -9.64 1.53 6.30
CA LYS A 26 -8.29 1.49 6.88
C LYS A 26 -8.03 0.17 7.59
N ASP A 27 -9.01 -0.35 8.33
CA ASP A 27 -8.88 -1.63 9.05
C ASP A 27 -8.61 -2.81 8.10
N SER A 28 -9.25 -2.84 6.93
CA SER A 28 -8.99 -3.89 5.94
C SER A 28 -7.58 -3.79 5.38
N ALA A 29 -7.10 -2.58 5.11
CA ALA A 29 -5.75 -2.34 4.65
C ALA A 29 -4.71 -2.72 5.73
N LEU A 30 -4.95 -2.39 7.00
CA LEU A 30 -4.08 -2.78 8.11
C LEU A 30 -4.02 -4.30 8.28
N ASN A 31 -5.15 -4.99 8.21
CA ASN A 31 -5.20 -6.45 8.26
C ASN A 31 -4.41 -7.10 7.11
N GLU A 32 -4.47 -6.52 5.91
CA GLU A 32 -3.68 -7.00 4.77
C GLU A 32 -2.18 -6.70 4.94
N ALA A 33 -1.84 -5.52 5.43
CA ALA A 33 -0.46 -5.14 5.72
C ALA A 33 0.17 -6.11 6.73
N GLU A 34 -0.55 -6.46 7.80
CA GLU A 34 -0.08 -7.43 8.79
C GLU A 34 0.16 -8.81 8.18
N LYS A 35 -0.76 -9.30 7.33
CA LYS A 35 -0.57 -10.57 6.61
C LYS A 35 0.69 -10.52 5.73
N LEU A 36 0.89 -9.45 4.98
CA LEU A 36 2.09 -9.26 4.15
C LEU A 36 3.36 -9.23 4.99
N VAL A 37 3.35 -8.50 6.11
CA VAL A 37 4.49 -8.45 7.03
C VAL A 37 4.82 -9.83 7.58
N ASN A 38 3.82 -10.61 7.98
CA ASN A 38 4.03 -11.98 8.48
C ASN A 38 4.57 -12.92 7.38
N LEU A 39 4.08 -12.78 6.14
CA LEU A 39 4.63 -13.49 4.99
C LEU A 39 6.09 -13.11 4.70
N ILE A 40 6.44 -11.83 4.79
CA ILE A 40 7.82 -11.38 4.59
C ILE A 40 8.72 -11.88 5.71
N LYS A 41 8.28 -11.78 6.97
CA LYS A 41 9.04 -12.27 8.15
C LYS A 41 9.27 -13.78 8.11
N SER A 42 8.30 -14.54 7.62
CA SER A 42 8.44 -15.99 7.41
C SER A 42 9.28 -16.33 6.19
N SER A 43 9.46 -15.39 5.26
CA SER A 43 10.43 -15.51 4.17
C SER A 43 11.84 -15.14 4.66
N SER A 44 12.87 -15.84 4.22
CA SER A 44 14.27 -15.44 4.49
C SER A 44 14.75 -14.27 3.62
N LYS A 45 13.84 -13.57 2.93
CA LYS A 45 14.17 -12.50 1.99
C LYS A 45 14.17 -11.14 2.69
N LYS A 46 15.10 -10.26 2.28
CA LYS A 46 15.31 -8.92 2.86
C LYS A 46 15.08 -7.81 1.84
N GLY A 47 15.03 -6.58 2.32
CA GLY A 47 14.89 -5.38 1.49
C GLY A 47 13.47 -5.16 1.02
N PHE A 48 12.48 -5.59 1.80
CA PHE A 48 11.09 -5.26 1.58
C PHE A 48 10.66 -4.17 2.55
N LYS A 49 9.84 -3.25 2.04
CA LYS A 49 9.18 -2.21 2.82
C LYS A 49 7.69 -2.28 2.57
N VAL A 50 6.89 -2.17 3.63
CA VAL A 50 5.43 -2.16 3.54
C VAL A 50 4.94 -0.80 4.01
N TYR A 51 4.18 -0.14 3.15
CA TYR A 51 3.60 1.18 3.41
C TYR A 51 2.07 1.10 3.40
N LEU A 52 1.44 1.91 4.23
CA LEU A 52 0.03 2.24 4.13
C LEU A 52 -0.09 3.66 3.57
N SER A 53 -0.82 3.84 2.48
CA SER A 53 -0.92 5.10 1.75
C SER A 53 -2.37 5.47 1.52
N ASP A 54 -2.69 6.76 1.65
CA ASP A 54 -3.98 7.29 1.24
C ASP A 54 -3.94 7.59 -0.26
N LEU A 55 -4.83 6.95 -1.02
CA LEU A 55 -4.89 7.02 -2.48
C LEU A 55 -6.15 7.77 -2.93
N GLU A 56 -5.97 8.71 -3.83
CA GLU A 56 -7.07 9.38 -4.52
C GLU A 56 -7.61 8.48 -5.62
N TYR A 57 -8.92 8.23 -5.59
CA TYR A 57 -9.60 7.35 -6.51
C TYR A 57 -10.80 8.06 -7.15
N ASP A 58 -10.83 8.11 -8.48
CA ASP A 58 -11.98 8.62 -9.25
C ASP A 58 -12.92 7.46 -9.57
N GLU A 59 -14.06 7.42 -8.88
CA GLU A 59 -15.07 6.38 -9.04
C GLU A 59 -15.67 6.32 -10.44
N TYR A 60 -15.83 7.46 -11.11
CA TYR A 60 -16.46 7.48 -12.43
C TYR A 60 -15.55 6.90 -13.50
N LYS A 61 -14.25 7.13 -13.35
CA LYS A 61 -13.23 6.62 -14.27
C LYS A 61 -12.66 5.27 -13.83
N ASN A 62 -13.02 4.80 -12.63
CA ASN A 62 -12.50 3.59 -12.01
C ASN A 62 -10.96 3.55 -12.03
N VAL A 63 -10.34 4.65 -11.58
CA VAL A 63 -8.88 4.84 -11.68
C VAL A 63 -8.32 5.48 -10.41
N ILE A 64 -7.16 4.98 -9.96
CA ILE A 64 -6.36 5.62 -8.92
C ILE A 64 -5.56 6.75 -9.56
N LEU A 65 -5.66 7.94 -8.98
CA LEU A 65 -5.01 9.16 -9.46
C LEU A 65 -3.68 9.44 -8.76
N SER A 66 -3.43 8.82 -7.61
CA SER A 66 -2.19 9.01 -6.85
C SER A 66 -0.98 8.42 -7.58
N ASP A 67 -0.06 9.32 -7.95
CA ASP A 67 1.26 9.00 -8.49
C ASP A 67 2.28 10.00 -7.90
N PRO A 68 3.26 9.56 -7.09
CA PRO A 68 3.58 8.18 -6.72
C PRO A 68 2.59 7.56 -5.71
N LEU A 69 2.53 6.22 -5.69
CA LEU A 69 1.71 5.45 -4.74
C LEU A 69 2.17 5.63 -3.28
N ILE A 70 3.48 5.83 -3.07
CA ILE A 70 4.08 6.14 -1.78
C ILE A 70 4.41 7.64 -1.78
N ASN A 71 3.77 8.40 -0.89
CA ASN A 71 3.92 9.85 -0.80
C ASN A 71 4.23 10.28 0.65
N SER A 72 4.26 11.59 0.91
CA SER A 72 4.60 12.15 2.24
C SER A 72 3.62 11.76 3.35
N ASN A 73 2.41 11.34 2.99
CA ASN A 73 1.38 10.91 3.94
C ASN A 73 1.38 9.39 4.15
N SER A 74 2.23 8.66 3.42
CA SER A 74 2.35 7.22 3.57
C SER A 74 3.02 6.86 4.89
N GLU A 75 2.41 5.92 5.62
CA GLU A 75 2.91 5.38 6.87
C GLU A 75 3.75 4.12 6.59
N LEU A 76 5.02 4.12 7.03
CA LEU A 76 5.86 2.93 6.96
C LEU A 76 5.43 1.95 8.06
N ILE A 77 4.90 0.80 7.67
CA ILE A 77 4.43 -0.25 8.58
C ILE A 77 5.56 -1.22 8.93
N PHE A 78 6.45 -1.50 7.97
CA PHE A 78 7.52 -2.48 8.15
C PHE A 78 8.67 -2.29 7.18
N GLU A 79 9.88 -2.61 7.63
CA GLU A 79 11.13 -2.65 6.84
C GLU A 79 12.03 -3.78 7.36
N ASN A 80 12.72 -4.50 6.47
CA ASN A 80 13.66 -5.59 6.83
C ASN A 80 14.94 -5.70 6.01
#